data_AF-A0A135S3R5-F1
#
_entry.id   AF-A0A135S3R5-F1
#
_cell.length_a   1.000
_cell.length_b   1.000
_cell.length_c   1.000
_cell.angle_alpha   90.00
_cell.angle_beta   90.00
_cell.angle_gamma   90.00
#
_symmetry.space_group_name_H-M   'P 1'
#
loop_
_entity.id
_entity.type
_entity.pdbx_description
1 polymer ?
#
loop_
_entity_poly.entity_id
_entity_poly.type
_entity_poly.pdbx_seq_one_letter_code
_entity_poly.pdbx_strand_id
1 'polypeptide(L)'
;MRLLRAAGVPRRSATTACFYTTASSRLRQPRVHEKKKPTEPLVPYSWRPFEVPEVVLDLDSWDNPIVRPYDENEMHIQRKKWEKMPQVDATWQRIKQFEYERQRNSEKFAQLSPSNPWYQHWQVTDLDIMTAALKGGSRVGTQTQNRLAGGKPHQNDAWSGLKSVASKNAIPLTTLQDDKNFLSWLLQRRSNTASSPLKHQRSISALIRRLADLQSVKRYLQFLLQHGDEGVQLIHKADHDIALALSRLLSKPSGLRPFADLLPILNSIFALQRKHGLPVSPGLCGICLVISAKACQLPAVSRYIKLGLKEGHWVGKGSSASDVKTAVKALNRCWDDRKRFPDVDRSGEIIHRLLGEGSGEDSTASFKVIAQHHPQDERLREQLLELSQRVASAPKLPPFHE
;
A
#
# COMPACT_ATOMS: atom_id res chain seq x y z
N MET A 1 38.80 -5.77 76.40
CA MET A 1 40.09 -5.12 76.72
C MET A 1 39.82 -3.71 77.25
N ARG A 2 40.69 -3.21 78.14
CA ARG A 2 40.81 -1.81 78.62
C ARG A 2 41.51 -0.94 77.53
N LEU A 3 41.62 0.40 77.54
CA LEU A 3 41.01 1.58 78.22
C LEU A 3 41.48 2.87 77.47
N LEU A 4 41.10 4.06 78.02
CA LEU A 4 41.56 5.46 77.79
C LEU A 4 40.41 6.32 77.22
N ARG A 5 39.77 7.30 77.90
CA ARG A 5 40.12 8.23 79.01
C ARG A 5 41.31 9.15 78.65
N ALA A 6 41.32 10.47 78.91
CA ALA A 6 40.38 11.41 79.57
C ALA A 6 40.71 12.86 79.04
N ALA A 7 40.24 14.03 79.52
CA ALA A 7 39.30 14.54 80.54
C ALA A 7 39.05 16.06 80.27
N GLY A 8 38.09 16.73 80.95
CA GLY A 8 38.08 18.22 81.03
C GLY A 8 36.72 18.92 81.19
N VAL A 9 36.42 19.37 82.41
CA VAL A 9 35.30 20.25 82.83
C VAL A 9 36.02 21.49 83.47
N PRO A 10 35.54 22.77 83.49
CA PRO A 10 34.16 23.15 83.86
C PRO A 10 33.54 24.46 83.29
N ARG A 11 32.29 24.67 83.74
CA ARG A 11 31.44 25.88 83.61
C ARG A 11 32.12 27.19 84.06
N ARG A 12 31.65 28.31 83.49
CA ARG A 12 31.37 29.55 84.26
C ARG A 12 29.98 30.10 83.90
N SER A 13 29.32 30.67 84.91
CA SER A 13 28.01 31.32 84.83
C SER A 13 28.15 32.80 85.17
N ALA A 14 27.38 33.68 84.52
CA ALA A 14 27.04 35.08 84.87
C ALA A 14 26.57 35.80 83.58
N THR A 15 25.58 36.70 83.56
CA THR A 15 24.58 37.11 84.58
C THR A 15 23.36 37.68 83.86
N THR A 16 22.22 37.73 84.57
CA THR A 16 21.02 38.47 84.19
C THR A 16 21.27 39.97 84.01
N ALA A 17 20.66 40.56 82.98
CA ALA A 17 20.37 41.99 82.91
C ALA A 17 19.03 42.20 82.21
N CYS A 18 17.97 42.42 82.99
CA CYS A 18 16.66 42.78 82.45
C CYS A 18 16.62 44.28 82.17
N PHE A 19 16.29 44.67 80.94
CA PHE A 19 15.81 46.03 80.65
C PHE A 19 14.44 45.95 79.99
N TYR A 20 13.41 46.22 80.79
CA TYR A 20 12.11 46.58 80.26
C TYR A 20 12.19 48.01 79.71
N THR A 21 11.88 48.21 78.44
CA THR A 21 11.48 49.51 77.90
C THR A 21 10.14 49.39 77.19
N THR A 22 9.10 49.82 77.90
CA THR A 22 7.79 50.10 77.31
C THR A 22 7.89 51.30 76.38
N ALA A 23 7.83 51.06 75.07
CA ALA A 23 7.67 52.12 74.08
C ALA A 23 6.70 51.67 72.99
N SER A 24 5.44 52.11 73.12
CA SER A 24 4.45 52.07 72.03
C SER A 24 4.92 53.01 70.92
N SER A 25 5.73 52.50 70.00
CA SER A 25 6.02 53.16 68.74
C SER A 25 5.13 52.52 67.66
N ARG A 26 4.20 53.32 67.13
CA ARG A 26 3.47 52.97 65.91
C ARG A 26 4.46 53.01 64.76
N LEU A 27 5.19 51.91 64.53
CA LEU A 27 5.90 51.69 63.29
C LEU A 27 4.87 51.68 62.16
N ARG A 28 4.76 52.82 61.47
CA ARG A 28 4.10 52.90 60.17
C ARG A 28 4.71 51.79 59.31
N GLN A 29 3.91 50.79 58.95
CA GLN A 29 4.29 49.89 57.87
C GLN A 29 4.71 50.75 56.68
N PRO A 30 5.88 50.52 56.08
CA PRO A 30 6.20 51.18 54.82
C PRO A 30 5.08 50.81 53.86
N ARG A 31 4.41 51.82 53.29
CA ARG A 31 3.46 51.60 52.19
C ARG A 31 4.27 51.01 51.05
N VAL A 32 4.26 49.68 50.94
CA VAL A 32 4.66 49.00 49.71
C VAL A 32 3.79 49.62 48.64
N HIS A 33 4.42 50.37 47.73
CA HIS A 33 3.73 50.79 46.53
C HIS A 33 3.37 49.52 45.78
N GLU A 34 2.10 49.12 45.86
CA GLU A 34 1.50 48.22 44.90
C GLU A 34 1.65 48.88 43.53
N LYS A 35 2.79 48.60 42.88
CA LYS A 35 2.95 48.85 41.46
C LYS A 35 1.84 48.06 40.81
N LYS A 36 0.78 48.75 40.37
CA LYS A 36 -0.32 48.15 39.61
C LYS A 36 0.31 47.22 38.60
N LYS A 37 0.05 45.91 38.70
CA LYS A 37 0.50 44.95 37.66
C LYS A 37 0.08 45.56 36.32
N PRO A 38 1.00 45.76 35.36
CA PRO A 38 0.61 46.30 34.07
C PRO A 38 -0.51 45.42 33.52
N THR A 39 -1.58 46.06 33.04
CA THR A 39 -2.76 45.35 32.52
C THR A 39 -2.27 44.32 31.51
N GLU A 40 -2.56 43.03 31.78
CA GLU A 40 -2.11 41.96 30.91
C GLU A 40 -2.55 42.25 29.47
N PRO A 41 -1.63 42.19 28.49
CA PRO A 41 -1.98 42.49 27.12
C PRO A 41 -3.11 41.55 26.69
N LEU A 42 -4.10 42.08 25.98
CA LEU A 42 -5.24 41.30 25.49
C LEU A 42 -4.79 40.37 24.36
N VAL A 43 -4.12 39.27 24.74
CA VAL A 43 -3.69 38.22 23.81
C VAL A 43 -4.94 37.57 23.20
N PRO A 44 -5.03 37.48 21.86
CA PRO A 44 -6.12 36.79 21.19
C PRO A 44 -6.33 35.38 21.77
N TYR A 45 -7.59 34.94 21.87
CA TYR A 45 -7.92 33.66 22.51
C TYR A 45 -7.26 32.43 21.85
N SER A 46 -6.92 32.53 20.57
CA SER A 46 -6.17 31.53 19.81
C SER A 46 -4.66 31.47 20.14
N TRP A 47 -4.12 32.50 20.80
CA TRP A 47 -2.69 32.69 21.07
C TRP A 47 -2.36 32.67 22.57
N ARG A 48 -3.35 32.46 23.44
CA ARG A 48 -3.09 32.23 24.87
C ARG A 48 -2.42 30.86 25.01
N PRO A 49 -1.18 30.77 25.51
CA PRO A 49 -0.55 29.47 25.78
C PRO A 49 -1.36 28.75 26.87
N PHE A 50 -1.24 27.42 26.92
CA PHE A 50 -1.79 26.65 28.03
C PHE A 50 -1.18 27.15 29.33
N GLU A 51 -2.03 27.42 30.33
CA GLU A 51 -1.58 27.73 31.68
C GLU A 51 -0.91 26.49 32.26
N VAL A 52 0.42 26.52 32.31
CA VAL A 52 1.28 25.51 32.95
C VAL A 52 1.28 25.82 34.45
N PRO A 53 1.23 24.82 35.35
CA PRO A 53 1.34 25.07 36.79
C PRO A 53 2.63 25.82 37.11
N GLU A 54 2.60 26.75 38.05
CA GLU A 54 3.78 27.56 38.43
C GLU A 54 4.97 26.67 38.82
N VAL A 55 4.71 25.54 39.52
CA VAL A 55 5.70 24.52 39.92
C VAL A 55 6.39 23.82 38.72
N VAL A 56 5.74 23.77 37.54
CA VAL A 56 6.32 23.18 36.32
C VAL A 56 7.21 24.18 35.58
N LEU A 57 7.36 25.41 36.06
CA LEU A 57 8.37 26.35 35.56
C LEU A 57 9.71 26.26 36.32
N ASP A 58 9.77 25.52 37.42
CA ASP A 58 11.01 25.22 38.16
C ASP A 58 11.84 24.08 37.51
N LEU A 59 11.60 23.77 36.23
CA LEU A 59 12.10 22.56 35.54
C LEU A 59 13.63 22.41 35.39
N ASP A 60 14.42 23.42 35.75
CA ASP A 60 15.89 23.34 35.83
C ASP A 60 16.39 22.45 36.98
N SER A 61 15.48 21.76 37.69
CA SER A 61 15.71 21.24 39.04
C SER A 61 15.37 19.76 39.24
N TRP A 62 15.43 18.92 38.19
CA TRP A 62 14.97 17.52 38.23
C TRP A 62 15.53 16.66 39.41
N ASP A 63 16.68 17.02 39.97
CA ASP A 63 17.27 16.40 41.19
C ASP A 63 17.58 17.40 42.32
N ASN A 64 16.93 18.58 42.36
CA ASN A 64 17.20 19.59 43.39
C ASN A 64 16.31 19.39 44.65
N PRO A 65 16.88 19.03 45.82
CA PRO A 65 16.10 18.82 47.05
C PRO A 65 15.48 20.09 47.65
N ILE A 66 15.77 21.27 47.09
CA ILE A 66 15.23 22.57 47.53
C ILE A 66 13.93 22.91 46.78
N VAL A 67 13.68 22.32 45.60
CA VAL A 67 12.47 22.62 44.83
C VAL A 67 11.28 21.82 45.37
N ARG A 68 10.15 22.51 45.49
CA ARG A 68 8.93 21.97 46.09
C ARG A 68 8.32 20.92 45.14
N PRO A 69 8.01 19.70 45.61
CA PRO A 69 7.34 18.70 44.78
C PRO A 69 5.92 19.13 44.42
N TYR A 70 5.48 18.76 43.21
CA TYR A 70 4.13 18.99 42.72
C TYR A 70 3.11 18.15 43.51
N ASP A 71 2.14 18.79 44.16
CA ASP A 71 1.20 18.14 45.08
C ASP A 71 -0.08 17.65 44.38
N GLU A 72 -0.74 16.61 44.94
CA GLU A 72 -2.00 16.08 44.40
C GLU A 72 -3.13 17.12 44.45
N ASN A 73 -3.12 18.02 45.44
CA ASN A 73 -4.07 19.12 45.51
C ASN A 73 -3.90 20.11 44.34
N GLU A 74 -2.66 20.37 43.94
CA GLU A 74 -2.34 21.26 42.81
C GLU A 74 -2.73 20.60 41.49
N MET A 75 -2.49 19.29 41.35
CA MET A 75 -3.03 18.50 40.24
C MET A 75 -4.56 18.60 40.16
N HIS A 76 -5.27 18.52 41.30
CA HIS A 76 -6.73 18.64 41.32
C HIS A 76 -7.22 20.05 40.95
N ILE A 77 -6.57 21.10 41.44
CA ILE A 77 -6.87 22.49 41.09
C ILE A 77 -6.64 22.73 39.60
N GLN A 78 -5.51 22.25 39.06
CA GLN A 78 -5.19 22.43 37.64
C GLN A 78 -6.14 21.64 36.73
N ARG A 79 -6.49 20.40 37.11
CA ARG A 79 -7.51 19.61 36.40
C ARG A 79 -8.85 20.36 36.33
N LYS A 80 -9.30 20.95 37.43
CA LYS A 80 -10.53 21.74 37.51
C LYS A 80 -10.48 23.08 36.74
N LYS A 81 -9.29 23.65 36.51
CA LYS A 81 -9.09 24.77 35.56
C LYS A 81 -9.23 24.25 34.12
N TRP A 82 -8.56 23.15 33.79
CA TRP A 82 -8.51 22.57 32.45
C TRP A 82 -9.85 21.99 31.97
N GLU A 83 -10.66 21.42 32.86
CA GLU A 83 -12.05 20.96 32.59
C GLU A 83 -12.96 22.06 32.00
N LYS A 84 -12.60 23.34 32.17
CA LYS A 84 -13.34 24.49 31.61
C LYS A 84 -12.77 24.98 30.28
N MET A 85 -11.69 24.38 29.79
CA MET A 85 -10.96 24.81 28.59
C MET A 85 -11.17 23.82 27.44
N PRO A 86 -12.05 24.11 26.46
CA PRO A 86 -12.33 23.16 25.36
C PRO A 86 -11.10 22.85 24.49
N GLN A 87 -10.06 23.70 24.54
CA GLN A 87 -8.77 23.44 23.91
C GLN A 87 -8.01 22.28 24.58
N VAL A 88 -8.11 22.11 25.89
CA VAL A 88 -7.46 21.02 26.63
C VAL A 88 -8.18 19.70 26.36
N ASP A 89 -9.51 19.70 26.34
CA ASP A 89 -10.30 18.52 25.92
C ASP A 89 -9.98 18.11 24.47
N ALA A 90 -9.93 19.06 23.54
CA ALA A 90 -9.55 18.79 22.15
C ALA A 90 -8.12 18.25 22.03
N THR A 91 -7.21 18.68 22.91
CA THR A 91 -5.83 18.17 22.97
C THR A 91 -5.79 16.76 23.54
N TRP A 92 -6.53 16.47 24.61
CA TRP A 92 -6.69 15.10 25.14
C TRP A 92 -7.32 14.14 24.14
N GLN A 93 -8.32 14.58 23.37
CA GLN A 93 -8.91 13.78 22.29
C GLN A 93 -7.87 13.46 21.20
N ARG A 94 -7.05 14.43 20.80
CA ARG A 94 -5.94 14.19 19.84
C ARG A 94 -4.88 13.24 20.40
N ILE A 95 -4.52 13.35 21.68
CA ILE A 95 -3.57 12.45 22.35
C ILE A 95 -4.12 11.02 22.35
N LYS A 96 -5.36 10.81 22.82
CA LYS A 96 -6.01 9.50 22.84
C LYS A 96 -6.13 8.88 21.43
N GLN A 97 -6.46 9.70 20.42
CA GLN A 97 -6.48 9.26 19.02
C GLN A 97 -5.08 8.86 18.55
N PHE A 98 -4.05 9.66 18.85
CA PHE A 98 -2.66 9.35 18.50
C PHE A 98 -2.17 8.06 19.16
N GLU A 99 -2.48 7.83 20.43
CA GLU A 99 -2.15 6.58 21.15
C GLU A 99 -2.85 5.37 20.52
N TYR A 100 -4.14 5.48 20.21
CA TYR A 100 -4.89 4.44 19.51
C TYR A 100 -4.30 4.14 18.11
N GLU A 101 -3.97 5.18 17.34
CA GLU A 101 -3.33 5.03 16.04
C GLU A 101 -1.92 4.42 16.15
N ARG A 102 -1.12 4.84 17.15
CA ARG A 102 0.21 4.29 17.44
C ARG A 102 0.12 2.80 17.77
N GLN A 103 -0.78 2.40 18.68
CA GLN A 103 -0.95 1.01 19.08
C GLN A 103 -1.39 0.14 17.89
N ARG A 104 -2.43 0.57 17.18
CA ARG A 104 -2.95 -0.10 15.97
C ARG A 104 -1.89 -0.23 14.87
N ASN A 105 -1.04 0.78 14.70
CA ASN A 105 0.05 0.75 13.73
C ASN A 105 1.21 -0.14 14.19
N SER A 106 1.50 -0.19 15.49
CA SER A 106 2.47 -1.12 16.09
C SER A 106 2.05 -2.58 15.88
N GLU A 107 0.80 -2.93 16.20
CA GLU A 107 0.23 -4.26 15.99
C GLU A 107 0.25 -4.68 14.52
N LYS A 108 -0.15 -3.79 13.61
CA LYS A 108 -0.05 -4.03 12.16
C LYS A 108 1.40 -4.25 11.72
N PHE A 109 2.34 -3.45 12.21
CA PHE A 109 3.76 -3.60 11.85
C PHE A 109 4.35 -4.90 12.39
N ALA A 110 3.97 -5.32 13.60
CA ALA A 110 4.35 -6.62 14.16
C ALA A 110 3.84 -7.81 13.31
N GLN A 111 2.69 -7.68 12.64
CA GLN A 111 2.22 -8.71 11.69
C GLN A 111 3.11 -8.84 10.44
N LEU A 112 3.87 -7.80 10.08
CA LEU A 112 4.85 -7.82 8.97
C LEU A 112 6.21 -8.41 9.37
N SER A 113 6.34 -8.88 10.61
CA SER A 113 7.55 -9.55 11.10
C SER A 113 8.02 -10.62 10.11
N PRO A 114 9.36 -10.80 9.91
CA PRO A 114 9.91 -11.86 9.08
C PRO A 114 9.36 -13.26 9.41
N SER A 115 8.92 -13.48 10.66
CA SER A 115 8.31 -14.73 11.14
C SER A 115 6.92 -15.04 10.59
N ASN A 116 6.28 -14.14 9.85
CA ASN A 116 4.96 -14.38 9.24
C ASN A 116 5.02 -14.38 7.69
N PRO A 117 5.15 -15.57 7.05
CA PRO A 117 5.20 -15.70 5.59
C PRO A 117 3.99 -15.15 4.83
N TRP A 118 2.84 -14.97 5.50
CA TRP A 118 1.65 -14.41 4.87
C TRP A 118 1.86 -12.95 4.45
N TYR A 119 2.54 -12.14 5.27
CA TYR A 119 2.63 -10.69 5.05
C TYR A 119 3.89 -10.24 4.29
N GLN A 120 4.84 -11.13 4.01
CA GLN A 120 6.10 -10.82 3.30
C GLN A 120 5.88 -10.14 1.93
N HIS A 121 4.80 -10.45 1.21
CA HIS A 121 4.49 -9.80 -0.07
C HIS A 121 4.02 -8.33 0.04
N TRP A 122 3.77 -7.84 1.24
CA TRP A 122 3.49 -6.42 1.49
C TRP A 122 4.73 -5.61 1.88
N GLN A 123 5.91 -6.22 1.98
CA GLN A 123 7.16 -5.50 2.25
C GLN A 123 7.41 -4.39 1.22
N VAL A 124 8.10 -3.32 1.65
CA VAL A 124 8.42 -2.19 0.78
C VAL A 124 9.53 -2.55 -0.19
N THR A 125 9.23 -2.48 -1.47
CA THR A 125 10.13 -2.89 -2.56
C THR A 125 10.87 -1.69 -3.17
N ASP A 126 11.98 -1.93 -3.88
CA ASP A 126 12.62 -0.89 -4.69
C ASP A 126 11.67 -0.25 -5.71
N LEU A 127 10.76 -1.05 -6.28
CA LEU A 127 9.75 -0.55 -7.20
C LEU A 127 8.77 0.42 -6.50
N ASP A 128 8.47 0.25 -5.21
CA ASP A 128 7.62 1.18 -4.46
C ASP A 128 8.31 2.51 -4.20
N ILE A 129 9.58 2.45 -3.77
CA ILE A 129 10.40 3.63 -3.52
C ILE A 129 10.59 4.41 -4.84
N MET A 130 10.93 3.72 -5.92
CA MET A 130 11.06 4.32 -7.25
C MET A 130 9.73 4.86 -7.77
N THR A 131 8.60 4.15 -7.59
CA THR A 131 7.28 4.65 -8.03
C THR A 131 6.85 5.88 -7.23
N ALA A 132 7.12 5.92 -5.93
CA ALA A 132 6.87 7.10 -5.10
C ALA A 132 7.75 8.29 -5.54
N ALA A 133 9.05 8.06 -5.74
CA ALA A 133 9.99 9.10 -6.15
C ALA A 133 9.71 9.65 -7.56
N LEU A 134 9.38 8.79 -8.53
CA LEU A 134 9.03 9.19 -9.90
C LEU A 134 7.67 9.88 -10.00
N LYS A 135 6.73 9.59 -9.08
CA LYS A 135 5.43 10.25 -9.05
C LYS A 135 5.55 11.69 -8.54
N GLY A 136 6.31 11.88 -7.47
CA GLY A 136 6.37 13.14 -6.74
C GLY A 136 4.98 13.61 -6.26
N GLY A 137 4.98 14.83 -5.74
CA GLY A 137 3.87 15.37 -4.99
C GLY A 137 2.60 15.42 -5.81
N SER A 138 1.56 14.75 -5.32
CA SER A 138 0.20 15.11 -5.69
C SER A 138 -0.03 16.56 -5.26
N ARG A 139 0.19 17.51 -6.18
CA ARG A 139 -0.11 18.93 -6.00
C ARG A 139 -1.62 19.12 -5.89
N VAL A 140 -2.16 18.79 -4.72
CA VAL A 140 -3.52 19.13 -4.30
C VAL A 140 -3.50 20.61 -3.92
N GLY A 141 -3.41 21.46 -4.94
CA GLY A 141 -3.28 22.91 -4.84
C GLY A 141 -2.95 23.50 -6.19
N THR A 142 -3.76 24.48 -6.63
CA THR A 142 -3.56 25.34 -7.82
C THR A 142 -3.50 24.68 -9.21
N GLN A 143 -4.36 23.70 -9.52
CA GLN A 143 -4.70 23.39 -10.93
C GLN A 143 -6.20 23.23 -11.26
N THR A 144 -7.08 23.65 -10.36
CA THR A 144 -8.50 23.90 -10.66
C THR A 144 -8.69 25.32 -11.20
N GLN A 145 -8.63 25.49 -12.52
CA GLN A 145 -9.50 26.44 -13.24
C GLN A 145 -9.51 26.26 -14.77
N ASN A 146 -8.41 25.82 -15.41
CA ASN A 146 -8.31 25.73 -16.87
C ASN A 146 -8.22 24.28 -17.42
N ARG A 147 -9.23 23.44 -17.14
CA ARG A 147 -9.46 22.21 -17.93
C ARG A 147 -10.93 22.04 -18.30
N LEU A 148 -11.15 21.95 -19.61
CA LEU A 148 -12.45 21.79 -20.27
C LEU A 148 -13.26 20.63 -19.68
N ALA A 149 -14.57 20.86 -19.50
CA ALA A 149 -15.49 19.87 -18.99
C ALA A 149 -15.61 18.68 -19.96
N GLY A 150 -15.21 17.48 -19.52
CA GLY A 150 -15.35 16.23 -20.28
C GLY A 150 -14.30 15.17 -19.92
N GLY A 151 -13.06 15.59 -19.65
CA GLY A 151 -11.98 14.68 -19.27
C GLY A 151 -12.07 14.22 -17.82
N LYS A 152 -12.67 13.05 -17.55
CA LYS A 152 -12.50 12.37 -16.24
C LYS A 152 -11.00 12.17 -15.98
N PRO A 153 -10.41 12.78 -14.94
CA PRO A 153 -8.99 12.62 -14.70
C PRO A 153 -8.70 11.16 -14.37
N HIS A 154 -7.70 10.58 -15.04
CA HIS A 154 -7.17 9.28 -14.68
C HIS A 154 -6.66 9.32 -13.23
N GLN A 155 -7.45 8.84 -12.28
CA GLN A 155 -6.92 8.49 -10.96
C GLN A 155 -5.86 7.40 -11.19
N ASN A 156 -4.60 7.80 -11.03
CA ASN A 156 -3.45 6.97 -11.32
C ASN A 156 -3.49 5.67 -10.50
N ASP A 157 -3.62 4.52 -11.16
CA ASP A 157 -3.65 3.19 -10.53
C ASP A 157 -2.37 2.88 -9.71
N ALA A 158 -1.27 3.57 -10.00
CA ALA A 158 -0.06 3.53 -9.18
C ALA A 158 -0.25 4.14 -7.77
N TRP A 159 -1.09 5.17 -7.61
CA TRP A 159 -1.33 5.84 -6.33
C TRP A 159 -2.26 5.03 -5.42
N SER A 160 -3.23 4.31 -5.99
CA SER A 160 -3.99 3.31 -5.23
C SER A 160 -3.09 2.16 -4.77
N GLY A 161 -2.15 1.73 -5.63
CA GLY A 161 -1.08 0.79 -5.27
C GLY A 161 -0.24 1.24 -4.08
N LEU A 162 0.33 2.45 -4.13
CA LEU A 162 1.13 3.01 -3.02
C LEU A 162 0.30 3.24 -1.75
N LYS A 163 -0.97 3.63 -1.86
CA LYS A 163 -1.89 3.73 -0.71
C LYS A 163 -2.15 2.37 -0.04
N SER A 164 -2.25 1.29 -0.82
CA SER A 164 -2.32 -0.07 -0.28
C SER A 164 -1.03 -0.45 0.46
N VAL A 165 0.15 -0.16 -0.12
CA VAL A 165 1.45 -0.39 0.53
C VAL A 165 1.53 0.38 1.86
N ALA A 166 1.20 1.67 1.87
CA ALA A 166 1.21 2.50 3.07
C ALA A 166 0.31 1.95 4.18
N SER A 167 -0.95 1.63 3.84
CA SER A 167 -1.93 1.08 4.78
C SER A 167 -1.52 -0.27 5.38
N LYS A 168 -0.85 -1.12 4.57
CA LYS A 168 -0.34 -2.44 4.99
C LYS A 168 0.96 -2.35 5.78
N ASN A 169 1.84 -1.40 5.45
CA ASN A 169 3.11 -1.14 6.16
C ASN A 169 2.97 -0.26 7.42
N ALA A 170 1.74 0.01 7.87
CA ALA A 170 1.47 0.91 8.99
C ALA A 170 2.19 2.26 8.83
N ILE A 171 2.19 2.80 7.61
CA ILE A 171 2.64 4.16 7.29
C ILE A 171 1.42 5.08 7.37
N PRO A 172 1.48 6.21 8.11
CA PRO A 172 0.35 7.12 8.23
C PRO A 172 -0.08 7.67 6.86
N LEU A 173 -1.36 7.56 6.52
CA LEU A 173 -1.86 7.98 5.19
C LEU A 173 -1.74 9.51 4.96
N THR A 174 -1.59 10.29 6.01
CA THR A 174 -1.25 11.72 5.97
C THR A 174 0.08 11.98 5.27
N THR A 175 1.05 11.07 5.36
CA THR A 175 2.35 11.20 4.71
C THR A 175 2.26 11.20 3.18
N LEU A 176 1.20 10.63 2.59
CA LEU A 176 0.96 10.65 1.13
C LEU A 176 0.74 12.08 0.56
N GLN A 177 0.66 13.10 1.42
CA GLN A 177 0.60 14.51 1.05
C GLN A 177 2.00 15.17 0.92
N ASP A 178 3.04 14.54 1.46
CA ASP A 178 4.42 15.04 1.46
C ASP A 178 5.39 13.92 1.10
N ASP A 179 5.91 13.97 -0.13
CA ASP A 179 6.79 12.93 -0.68
C ASP A 179 8.04 12.68 0.17
N LYS A 180 8.61 13.72 0.79
CA LYS A 180 9.85 13.58 1.55
C LYS A 180 9.60 12.71 2.78
N ASN A 181 8.48 12.97 3.46
CA ASN A 181 8.02 12.16 4.58
C ASN A 181 7.55 10.78 4.12
N PHE A 182 6.83 10.65 3.00
CA PHE A 182 6.42 9.33 2.50
C PHE A 182 7.61 8.44 2.11
N LEU A 183 8.60 9.01 1.42
CA LEU A 183 9.83 8.31 1.03
C LEU A 183 10.69 7.94 2.24
N SER A 184 10.82 8.80 3.26
CA SER A 184 11.55 8.46 4.47
C SER A 184 10.89 7.29 5.21
N TRP A 185 9.56 7.27 5.32
CA TRP A 185 8.80 6.13 5.84
C TRP A 185 9.00 4.85 4.99
N LEU A 186 8.96 4.94 3.67
CA LEU A 186 9.20 3.77 2.80
C LEU A 186 10.62 3.20 2.99
N LEU A 187 11.64 4.06 3.05
CA LEU A 187 13.03 3.65 3.28
C LEU A 187 13.21 3.00 4.66
N GLN A 188 12.66 3.59 5.72
CA GLN A 188 12.69 3.03 7.08
C GLN A 188 11.93 1.70 7.20
N ARG A 189 10.81 1.55 6.50
CA ARG A 189 10.06 0.29 6.48
C ARG A 189 10.81 -0.78 5.70
N ARG A 190 11.51 -0.43 4.61
CA ARG A 190 12.39 -1.35 3.87
C ARG A 190 13.55 -1.84 4.74
N SER A 191 14.29 -0.97 5.43
CA SER A 191 15.42 -1.40 6.28
C SER A 191 15.01 -2.41 7.35
N ASN A 192 13.80 -2.26 7.89
CA ASN A 192 13.28 -3.11 8.96
C ASN A 192 12.61 -4.40 8.46
N THR A 193 12.46 -4.58 7.15
CA THR A 193 11.82 -5.77 6.53
C THR A 193 12.69 -6.49 5.52
N ALA A 194 13.81 -5.89 5.10
CA ALA A 194 14.82 -6.53 4.27
C ALA A 194 15.39 -7.79 4.95
N SER A 195 15.71 -8.80 4.13
CA SER A 195 16.27 -10.09 4.56
C SER A 195 15.33 -10.98 5.40
N SER A 196 14.22 -11.41 4.79
CA SER A 196 13.63 -12.72 5.14
C SER A 196 13.99 -13.73 4.04
N PRO A 197 14.70 -14.84 4.35
CA PRO A 197 15.04 -15.83 3.34
C PRO A 197 13.81 -16.66 2.96
N LEU A 198 13.64 -16.92 1.65
CA LEU A 198 12.59 -17.77 1.06
C LEU A 198 12.44 -19.15 1.73
N LYS A 199 13.49 -19.63 2.41
CA LYS A 199 13.53 -20.88 3.18
C LYS A 199 12.38 -21.08 4.17
N HIS A 200 11.69 -20.01 4.59
CA HIS A 200 10.52 -20.09 5.48
C HIS A 200 9.17 -20.29 4.75
N GLN A 201 9.14 -20.22 3.42
CA GLN A 201 7.90 -20.20 2.64
C GLN A 201 7.38 -21.62 2.32
N ARG A 202 7.07 -22.38 3.37
CA ARG A 202 6.81 -23.85 3.33
C ARG A 202 5.62 -24.32 2.48
N SER A 203 4.80 -23.44 1.89
CA SER A 203 3.93 -23.78 0.76
C SER A 203 3.44 -22.54 0.01
N ILE A 204 4.11 -22.22 -1.10
CA ILE A 204 3.77 -21.12 -2.01
C ILE A 204 2.38 -21.34 -2.64
N SER A 205 2.10 -22.57 -3.07
CA SER A 205 0.77 -23.03 -3.49
C SER A 205 -0.34 -22.72 -2.47
N ALA A 206 -0.12 -23.01 -1.18
CA ALA A 206 -1.13 -22.75 -0.15
C ALA A 206 -1.33 -21.24 0.09
N LEU A 207 -0.27 -20.43 -0.04
CA LEU A 207 -0.37 -18.96 0.06
C LEU A 207 -1.20 -18.41 -1.12
N ILE A 208 -0.84 -18.77 -2.36
CA ILE A 208 -1.52 -18.33 -3.58
C ILE A 208 -3.01 -18.71 -3.58
N ARG A 209 -3.34 -19.95 -3.17
CA ARG A 209 -4.75 -20.41 -3.06
C ARG A 209 -5.61 -19.59 -2.10
N ARG A 210 -4.99 -18.89 -1.12
CA ARG A 210 -5.66 -18.03 -0.13
C ARG A 210 -5.74 -16.57 -0.55
N LEU A 211 -5.03 -16.13 -1.61
CA LEU A 211 -5.07 -14.75 -2.08
C LEU A 211 -6.46 -14.43 -2.67
N ALA A 212 -7.16 -13.48 -2.05
CA ALA A 212 -8.57 -13.19 -2.34
C ALA A 212 -8.77 -12.04 -3.36
N ASP A 213 -7.70 -11.31 -3.67
CA ASP A 213 -7.68 -10.11 -4.51
C ASP A 213 -6.47 -10.10 -5.47
N LEU A 214 -6.63 -9.43 -6.62
CA LEU A 214 -5.62 -9.42 -7.68
C LEU A 214 -4.36 -8.63 -7.31
N GLN A 215 -4.48 -7.62 -6.44
CA GLN A 215 -3.33 -6.79 -6.06
C GLN A 215 -2.38 -7.57 -5.15
N SER A 216 -2.89 -8.39 -4.22
CA SER A 216 -2.08 -9.32 -3.44
C SER A 216 -1.42 -10.38 -4.33
N VAL A 217 -2.10 -10.90 -5.37
CA VAL A 217 -1.47 -11.82 -6.36
C VAL A 217 -0.33 -11.12 -7.10
N LYS A 218 -0.57 -9.92 -7.63
CA LYS A 218 0.45 -9.09 -8.32
C LYS A 218 1.66 -8.82 -7.42
N ARG A 219 1.41 -8.41 -6.17
CA ARG A 219 2.43 -8.20 -5.14
C ARG A 219 3.24 -9.44 -4.84
N TYR A 220 2.56 -10.58 -4.67
CA TYR A 220 3.18 -11.85 -4.35
C TYR A 220 4.09 -12.36 -5.48
N LEU A 221 3.67 -12.22 -6.74
CA LEU A 221 4.51 -12.49 -7.90
C LEU A 221 5.72 -11.54 -7.97
N GLN A 222 5.52 -10.23 -7.73
CA GLN A 222 6.61 -9.26 -7.70
C GLN A 222 7.63 -9.51 -6.58
N PHE A 223 7.15 -9.96 -5.40
CA PHE A 223 7.98 -10.39 -4.28
C PHE A 223 8.84 -11.60 -4.68
N LEU A 224 8.24 -12.65 -5.25
CA LEU A 224 9.00 -13.82 -5.71
C LEU A 224 10.07 -13.42 -6.75
N LEU A 225 9.73 -12.58 -7.73
CA LEU A 225 10.66 -12.12 -8.75
C LEU A 225 11.87 -11.33 -8.20
N GLN A 226 11.79 -10.74 -7.01
CA GLN A 226 12.93 -10.05 -6.38
C GLN A 226 14.00 -11.01 -5.84
N HIS A 227 13.66 -12.28 -5.64
CA HIS A 227 14.60 -13.33 -5.27
C HIS A 227 15.27 -14.01 -6.47
N GLY A 228 15.17 -13.43 -7.67
CA GLY A 228 15.84 -13.91 -8.88
C GLY A 228 15.44 -15.34 -9.27
N ASP A 229 16.44 -16.14 -9.65
CA ASP A 229 16.30 -17.50 -10.17
C ASP A 229 15.49 -18.43 -9.24
N GLU A 230 15.72 -18.38 -7.92
CA GLU A 230 14.93 -19.15 -6.94
C GLU A 230 13.45 -18.78 -7.05
N GLY A 231 13.15 -17.48 -7.11
CA GLY A 231 11.80 -16.96 -7.27
C GLY A 231 11.11 -17.44 -8.55
N VAL A 232 11.82 -17.46 -9.67
CA VAL A 232 11.29 -17.93 -10.96
C VAL A 232 10.98 -19.44 -10.92
N GLN A 233 11.86 -20.25 -10.32
CA GLN A 233 11.59 -21.68 -10.13
C GLN A 233 10.38 -21.93 -9.21
N LEU A 234 10.21 -21.11 -8.18
CA LEU A 234 9.11 -21.20 -7.23
C LEU A 234 7.77 -20.77 -7.84
N ILE A 235 7.77 -19.74 -8.70
CA ILE A 235 6.61 -19.39 -9.55
C ILE A 235 6.24 -20.58 -10.43
N HIS A 236 7.21 -21.15 -11.16
CA HIS A 236 6.96 -22.27 -12.08
C HIS A 236 6.35 -23.50 -11.37
N LYS A 237 6.85 -23.86 -10.20
CA LYS A 237 6.28 -24.95 -9.35
C LYS A 237 4.85 -24.67 -8.90
N ALA A 238 4.43 -23.40 -8.84
CA ALA A 238 3.10 -22.97 -8.43
C ALA A 238 2.20 -22.52 -9.62
N ASP A 239 2.64 -22.68 -10.87
CA ASP A 239 1.94 -22.15 -12.06
C ASP A 239 0.46 -22.56 -12.14
N HIS A 240 0.14 -23.81 -11.80
CA HIS A 240 -1.26 -24.28 -11.75
C HIS A 240 -2.09 -23.53 -10.70
N ASP A 241 -1.52 -23.29 -9.52
CA ASP A 241 -2.21 -22.56 -8.44
C ASP A 241 -2.37 -21.07 -8.76
N ILE A 242 -1.40 -20.47 -9.46
CA ILE A 242 -1.49 -19.10 -9.99
C ILE A 242 -2.63 -19.03 -11.00
N ALA A 243 -2.67 -19.93 -11.98
CA ALA A 243 -3.71 -19.96 -12.99
C ALA A 243 -5.11 -20.16 -12.40
N LEU A 244 -5.22 -21.06 -11.41
CA LEU A 244 -6.46 -21.34 -10.70
C LEU A 244 -6.91 -20.17 -9.80
N ALA A 245 -5.99 -19.47 -9.14
CA ALA A 245 -6.29 -18.24 -8.40
C ALA A 245 -6.78 -17.12 -9.34
N LEU A 246 -6.08 -16.89 -10.46
CA LEU A 246 -6.47 -15.90 -11.47
C LEU A 246 -7.84 -16.23 -12.08
N SER A 247 -8.12 -17.50 -12.39
CA SER A 247 -9.42 -17.98 -12.87
C SER A 247 -10.57 -17.66 -11.88
N ARG A 248 -10.38 -17.94 -10.58
CA ARG A 248 -11.34 -17.61 -9.52
C ARG A 248 -11.60 -16.10 -9.43
N LEU A 249 -10.55 -15.28 -9.51
CA LEU A 249 -10.68 -13.83 -9.47
C LEU A 249 -11.40 -13.28 -10.73
N LEU A 250 -11.05 -13.80 -11.90
CA LEU A 250 -11.61 -13.41 -13.21
C LEU A 250 -13.08 -13.87 -13.42
N SER A 251 -13.59 -14.69 -12.50
CA SER A 251 -14.99 -15.12 -12.43
C SER A 251 -15.85 -14.18 -11.57
N LYS A 252 -15.25 -13.32 -10.74
CA LYS A 252 -15.95 -12.27 -9.99
C LYS A 252 -16.29 -11.10 -10.93
N PRO A 253 -17.38 -10.34 -10.71
CA PRO A 253 -17.79 -9.18 -11.52
C PRO A 253 -16.92 -7.93 -11.29
N SER A 254 -15.60 -8.12 -11.22
CA SER A 254 -14.60 -7.07 -11.13
C SER A 254 -14.25 -6.53 -12.52
N GLY A 255 -13.83 -5.26 -12.60
CA GLY A 255 -13.39 -4.66 -13.85
C GLY A 255 -12.21 -5.43 -14.47
N LEU A 256 -12.14 -5.47 -15.80
CA LEU A 256 -11.12 -6.25 -16.53
C LEU A 256 -9.76 -5.55 -16.62
N ARG A 257 -9.72 -4.22 -16.48
CA ARG A 257 -8.50 -3.41 -16.59
C ARG A 257 -7.36 -3.86 -15.67
N PRO A 258 -7.58 -4.12 -14.35
CA PRO A 258 -6.53 -4.64 -13.47
C PRO A 258 -5.91 -5.98 -13.92
N PHE A 259 -6.65 -6.83 -14.65
CA PHE A 259 -6.11 -8.06 -15.22
C PHE A 259 -5.26 -7.80 -16.46
N ALA A 260 -5.65 -6.84 -17.30
CA ALA A 260 -4.81 -6.34 -18.39
C ALA A 260 -3.49 -5.77 -17.85
N ASP A 261 -3.53 -5.02 -16.74
CA ASP A 261 -2.35 -4.45 -16.06
C ASP A 261 -1.43 -5.51 -15.38
N LEU A 262 -1.82 -6.79 -15.42
CA LEU A 262 -1.02 -7.92 -14.96
C LEU A 262 -0.30 -8.64 -16.12
N LEU A 263 -0.83 -8.56 -17.35
CA LEU A 263 -0.24 -9.22 -18.53
C LEU A 263 1.23 -8.86 -18.80
N PRO A 264 1.72 -7.61 -18.59
CA PRO A 264 3.14 -7.31 -18.72
C PRO A 264 4.01 -8.10 -17.74
N ILE A 265 3.56 -8.30 -16.50
CA ILE A 265 4.29 -9.06 -15.47
C ILE A 265 4.30 -10.56 -15.82
N LEU A 266 3.17 -11.10 -16.29
CA LEU A 266 3.08 -12.49 -16.74
C LEU A 266 3.97 -12.74 -17.99
N ASN A 267 4.05 -11.77 -18.92
CA ASN A 267 4.98 -11.83 -20.04
C ASN A 267 6.45 -11.80 -19.60
N SER A 268 6.80 -11.03 -18.56
CA SER A 268 8.14 -11.05 -17.97
C SER A 268 8.45 -12.39 -17.31
N ILE A 269 7.49 -13.00 -16.61
CA ILE A 269 7.62 -14.35 -16.03
C ILE A 269 7.91 -15.38 -17.13
N PHE A 270 7.17 -15.40 -18.23
CA PHE A 270 7.42 -16.33 -19.34
C PHE A 270 8.80 -16.11 -20.00
N ALA A 271 9.24 -14.85 -20.14
CA ALA A 271 10.56 -14.54 -20.67
C ALA A 271 11.69 -15.03 -19.74
N LEU A 272 11.52 -14.89 -18.42
CA LEU A 272 12.44 -15.40 -17.42
C LEU A 272 12.44 -16.93 -17.39
N GLN A 273 11.27 -17.60 -17.32
CA GLN A 273 11.16 -19.06 -17.37
C GLN A 273 11.95 -19.64 -18.56
N ARG A 274 11.74 -19.10 -19.76
CA ARG A 274 12.50 -19.49 -20.96
C ARG A 274 13.99 -19.23 -20.87
N LYS A 275 14.42 -18.10 -20.29
CA LYS A 275 15.85 -17.80 -20.05
C LYS A 275 16.51 -18.84 -19.13
N HIS A 276 15.78 -19.38 -18.15
CA HIS A 276 16.25 -20.44 -17.25
C HIS A 276 15.98 -21.87 -17.77
N GLY A 277 15.56 -22.03 -19.03
CA GLY A 277 15.25 -23.35 -19.62
C GLY A 277 14.02 -24.04 -19.04
N LEU A 278 13.18 -23.32 -18.30
CA LEU A 278 11.93 -23.85 -17.75
C LEU A 278 10.84 -23.81 -18.82
N PRO A 279 10.07 -24.91 -19.01
CA PRO A 279 8.97 -24.92 -19.97
C PRO A 279 7.86 -23.97 -19.51
N VAL A 280 7.20 -23.31 -20.47
CA VAL A 280 5.99 -22.55 -20.16
C VAL A 280 4.89 -23.54 -19.77
N SER A 281 4.13 -23.21 -18.73
CA SER A 281 3.04 -24.08 -18.27
C SER A 281 1.74 -23.86 -19.07
N PRO A 282 1.01 -24.94 -19.41
CA PRO A 282 -0.23 -24.83 -20.18
C PRO A 282 -1.31 -24.05 -19.44
N GLY A 283 -1.41 -24.21 -18.11
CA GLY A 283 -2.39 -23.49 -17.28
C GLY A 283 -2.14 -21.98 -17.22
N LEU A 284 -0.88 -21.55 -17.07
CA LEU A 284 -0.57 -20.12 -17.03
C LEU A 284 -0.72 -19.48 -18.43
N CYS A 285 -0.33 -20.19 -19.49
CA CYS A 285 -0.56 -19.75 -20.86
C CYS A 285 -2.06 -19.64 -21.19
N GLY A 286 -2.86 -20.63 -20.78
CA GLY A 286 -4.32 -20.67 -20.97
C GLY A 286 -5.05 -19.52 -20.27
N ILE A 287 -4.75 -19.25 -18.99
CA ILE A 287 -5.38 -18.11 -18.30
C ILE A 287 -4.94 -16.75 -18.89
N CYS A 288 -3.70 -16.63 -19.37
CA CYS A 288 -3.24 -15.42 -20.05
C CYS A 288 -3.97 -15.18 -21.39
N LEU A 289 -4.24 -16.24 -22.15
CA LEU A 289 -5.08 -16.20 -23.35
C LEU A 289 -6.51 -15.74 -23.01
N VAL A 290 -7.12 -16.27 -21.94
CA VAL A 290 -8.46 -15.85 -21.50
C VAL A 290 -8.49 -14.40 -21.00
N ILE A 291 -7.48 -13.96 -20.24
CA ILE A 291 -7.37 -12.57 -19.76
C ILE A 291 -7.22 -11.61 -20.94
N SER A 292 -6.29 -11.87 -21.86
CA SER A 292 -6.06 -11.02 -23.04
C SER A 292 -7.28 -10.95 -23.97
N ALA A 293 -8.00 -12.06 -24.14
CA ALA A 293 -9.25 -12.09 -24.91
C ALA A 293 -10.37 -11.29 -24.23
N LYS A 294 -10.60 -11.46 -22.91
CA LYS A 294 -11.57 -10.64 -22.16
C LYS A 294 -11.20 -9.15 -22.16
N ALA A 295 -9.91 -8.83 -22.09
CA ALA A 295 -9.38 -7.47 -22.16
C ALA A 295 -9.30 -6.91 -23.60
N CYS A 296 -9.72 -7.67 -24.61
CA CYS A 296 -9.73 -7.27 -26.03
C CYS A 296 -8.34 -6.95 -26.61
N GLN A 297 -7.27 -7.44 -25.99
CA GLN A 297 -5.90 -7.17 -26.42
C GLN A 297 -5.46 -8.18 -27.50
N LEU A 298 -5.98 -7.99 -28.72
CA LEU A 298 -5.75 -8.90 -29.86
C LEU A 298 -4.25 -9.25 -30.12
N PRO A 299 -3.27 -8.31 -30.00
CA PRO A 299 -1.86 -8.66 -30.15
C PRO A 299 -1.36 -9.62 -29.05
N ALA A 300 -1.87 -9.48 -27.82
CA ALA A 300 -1.53 -10.39 -26.72
C ALA A 300 -2.19 -11.77 -26.92
N VAL A 301 -3.44 -11.82 -27.39
CA VAL A 301 -4.13 -13.07 -27.79
C VAL A 301 -3.30 -13.83 -28.83
N SER A 302 -2.87 -13.16 -29.91
CA SER A 302 -2.02 -13.76 -30.95
C SER A 302 -0.71 -14.30 -30.39
N ARG A 303 -0.04 -13.51 -29.51
CA ARG A 303 1.19 -13.94 -28.83
C ARG A 303 0.99 -15.20 -27.98
N TYR A 304 -0.10 -15.30 -27.21
CA TYR A 304 -0.36 -16.48 -26.39
C TYR A 304 -0.75 -17.71 -27.21
N ILE A 305 -1.45 -17.53 -28.34
CA ILE A 305 -1.73 -18.65 -29.27
C ILE A 305 -0.44 -19.17 -29.92
N LYS A 306 0.40 -18.27 -30.45
CA LYS A 306 1.74 -18.62 -30.97
C LYS A 306 2.58 -19.36 -29.92
N LEU A 307 2.53 -18.89 -28.67
CA LEU A 307 3.24 -19.51 -27.54
C LEU A 307 2.72 -20.93 -27.26
N GLY A 308 1.44 -21.10 -26.94
CA GLY A 308 0.92 -22.41 -26.53
C GLY A 308 0.85 -23.44 -27.67
N LEU A 309 0.78 -23.02 -28.94
CA LEU A 309 0.95 -23.93 -30.07
C LEU A 309 2.41 -24.40 -30.22
N LYS A 310 3.39 -23.49 -30.11
CA LYS A 310 4.81 -23.85 -30.14
C LYS A 310 5.21 -24.83 -29.02
N GLU A 311 4.63 -24.66 -27.85
CA GLU A 311 4.87 -25.50 -26.66
C GLU A 311 3.89 -26.71 -26.56
N GLY A 312 3.11 -26.99 -27.62
CA GLY A 312 2.21 -28.15 -27.72
C GLY A 312 1.02 -28.19 -26.76
N HIS A 313 0.72 -27.10 -26.04
CA HIS A 313 -0.25 -27.06 -24.94
C HIS A 313 -1.69 -27.45 -25.33
N TRP A 314 -2.06 -27.20 -26.59
CA TRP A 314 -3.39 -27.51 -27.14
C TRP A 314 -3.36 -28.56 -28.26
N VAL A 315 -2.23 -29.24 -28.46
CA VAL A 315 -2.03 -30.20 -29.54
C VAL A 315 -1.45 -31.50 -28.97
N GLY A 316 -2.29 -32.52 -28.83
CA GLY A 316 -1.88 -33.85 -28.35
C GLY A 316 -2.92 -34.55 -27.48
N LYS A 317 -2.69 -35.84 -27.22
CA LYS A 317 -3.57 -36.66 -26.34
C LYS A 317 -3.57 -36.09 -24.92
N GLY A 318 -4.76 -35.78 -24.40
CA GLY A 318 -4.93 -35.20 -23.06
C GLY A 318 -4.83 -33.66 -22.98
N SER A 319 -4.58 -32.97 -24.10
CA SER A 319 -4.70 -31.51 -24.14
C SER A 319 -6.17 -31.06 -24.02
N SER A 320 -6.41 -29.88 -23.43
CA SER A 320 -7.77 -29.33 -23.24
C SER A 320 -7.91 -27.99 -23.98
N ALA A 321 -8.94 -27.88 -24.82
CA ALA A 321 -9.32 -26.62 -25.46
C ALA A 321 -10.28 -25.75 -24.61
N SER A 322 -10.43 -26.01 -23.30
CA SER A 322 -11.34 -25.27 -22.39
C SER A 322 -11.04 -23.76 -22.33
N ASP A 323 -9.77 -23.41 -22.23
CA ASP A 323 -9.33 -22.01 -22.13
C ASP A 323 -9.45 -21.31 -23.48
N VAL A 324 -9.20 -22.05 -24.56
CA VAL A 324 -9.36 -21.59 -25.94
C VAL A 324 -10.83 -21.26 -26.24
N LYS A 325 -11.77 -22.16 -25.91
CA LYS A 325 -13.22 -21.88 -25.97
C LYS A 325 -13.61 -20.66 -25.16
N THR A 326 -13.08 -20.54 -23.94
CA THR A 326 -13.37 -19.40 -23.06
C THR A 326 -12.83 -18.08 -23.64
N ALA A 327 -11.69 -18.12 -24.34
CA ALA A 327 -11.11 -16.98 -25.04
C ALA A 327 -11.92 -16.59 -26.29
N VAL A 328 -12.29 -17.54 -27.17
CA VAL A 328 -13.12 -17.25 -28.37
C VAL A 328 -14.47 -16.66 -27.95
N LYS A 329 -15.13 -17.25 -26.95
CA LYS A 329 -16.38 -16.70 -26.37
C LYS A 329 -16.21 -15.29 -25.77
N ALA A 330 -15.03 -14.97 -25.25
CA ALA A 330 -14.72 -13.62 -24.76
C ALA A 330 -14.48 -12.63 -25.91
N LEU A 331 -13.89 -13.08 -27.03
CA LEU A 331 -13.74 -12.27 -28.25
C LEU A 331 -15.09 -11.96 -28.91
N ASN A 332 -16.00 -12.93 -29.04
CA ASN A 332 -17.36 -12.69 -29.57
C ASN A 332 -18.06 -11.56 -28.79
N ARG A 333 -18.03 -11.63 -27.46
CA ARG A 333 -18.57 -10.59 -26.57
C ARG A 333 -17.85 -9.25 -26.64
N CYS A 334 -16.54 -9.25 -26.94
CA CYS A 334 -15.81 -8.01 -27.09
C CYS A 334 -16.15 -7.31 -28.40
N TRP A 335 -16.28 -8.06 -29.50
CA TRP A 335 -16.62 -7.55 -30.83
C TRP A 335 -17.99 -6.83 -30.85
N ASP A 336 -18.93 -7.28 -30.01
CA ASP A 336 -20.21 -6.61 -29.78
C ASP A 336 -20.04 -5.21 -29.14
N ASP A 337 -19.07 -5.05 -28.24
CA ASP A 337 -18.73 -3.78 -27.58
C ASP A 337 -17.74 -2.95 -28.43
N ARG A 338 -18.18 -2.57 -29.64
CA ARG A 338 -17.37 -1.87 -30.66
C ARG A 338 -16.64 -0.62 -30.16
N LYS A 339 -17.11 0.00 -29.06
CA LYS A 339 -16.43 1.13 -28.39
C LYS A 339 -15.03 0.78 -27.87
N ARG A 340 -14.66 -0.50 -27.83
CA ARG A 340 -13.31 -1.00 -27.46
C ARG A 340 -12.33 -1.07 -28.62
N PHE A 341 -12.79 -0.94 -29.86
CA PHE A 341 -11.96 -0.98 -31.06
C PHE A 341 -11.95 0.40 -31.73
N PRO A 342 -11.00 1.29 -31.38
CA PRO A 342 -10.89 2.61 -32.02
C PRO A 342 -10.47 2.52 -33.49
N ASP A 343 -9.86 1.40 -33.89
CA ASP A 343 -9.46 1.05 -35.25
C ASP A 343 -10.05 -0.33 -35.55
N VAL A 344 -11.25 -0.35 -36.13
CA VAL A 344 -12.04 -1.57 -36.38
C VAL A 344 -11.41 -2.41 -37.49
N ASP A 345 -10.88 -1.78 -38.53
CA ASP A 345 -10.34 -2.48 -39.71
C ASP A 345 -9.05 -3.22 -39.37
N ARG A 346 -8.09 -2.56 -38.69
CA ARG A 346 -6.86 -3.22 -38.21
C ARG A 346 -7.15 -4.29 -37.16
N SER A 347 -8.17 -4.09 -36.34
CA SER A 347 -8.62 -5.10 -35.37
C SER A 347 -9.25 -6.30 -36.08
N GLY A 348 -10.03 -6.07 -37.13
CA GLY A 348 -10.61 -7.09 -38.00
C GLY A 348 -9.53 -7.92 -38.69
N GLU A 349 -8.51 -7.29 -39.28
CA GLU A 349 -7.36 -8.00 -39.85
C GLU A 349 -6.68 -8.95 -38.85
N ILE A 350 -6.45 -8.48 -37.61
CA ILE A 350 -5.83 -9.32 -36.58
C ILE A 350 -6.75 -10.49 -36.23
N ILE A 351 -8.07 -10.29 -36.18
CA ILE A 351 -9.02 -11.39 -35.93
C ILE A 351 -9.07 -12.38 -37.10
N HIS A 352 -9.07 -11.92 -38.37
CA HIS A 352 -8.96 -12.82 -39.53
C HIS A 352 -7.67 -13.66 -39.48
N ARG A 353 -6.53 -13.09 -39.06
CA ARG A 353 -5.29 -13.86 -38.81
C ARG A 353 -5.45 -14.87 -37.66
N LEU A 354 -6.07 -14.46 -36.55
CA LEU A 354 -6.40 -15.34 -35.41
C LEU A 354 -7.35 -16.49 -35.79
N LEU A 355 -8.25 -16.28 -36.76
CA LEU A 355 -9.15 -17.28 -37.32
C LEU A 355 -8.47 -18.18 -38.37
N GLY A 356 -7.26 -17.85 -38.83
CA GLY A 356 -6.55 -18.62 -39.86
C GLY A 356 -7.10 -18.37 -41.27
N GLU A 357 -7.54 -17.14 -41.54
CA GLU A 357 -8.10 -16.68 -42.83
C GLU A 357 -7.11 -15.76 -43.61
N GLY A 358 -6.03 -15.31 -42.98
CA GLY A 358 -4.97 -14.52 -43.64
C GLY A 358 -3.89 -15.37 -44.32
N SER A 359 -3.26 -14.86 -45.36
CA SER A 359 -2.07 -15.48 -45.96
C SER A 359 -0.78 -15.06 -45.22
N GLY A 360 0.11 -16.02 -44.98
CA GLY A 360 1.37 -15.83 -44.25
C GLY A 360 1.63 -16.89 -43.17
N GLU A 361 2.87 -16.96 -42.68
CA GLU A 361 3.31 -17.92 -41.64
C GLU A 361 2.48 -17.82 -40.36
N ASP A 362 1.98 -16.62 -40.03
CA ASP A 362 1.13 -16.35 -38.88
C ASP A 362 -0.21 -17.11 -38.88
N SER A 363 -0.69 -17.60 -40.04
CA SER A 363 -1.91 -18.41 -40.14
C SER A 363 -1.79 -19.78 -39.45
N THR A 364 -0.57 -20.28 -39.30
CA THR A 364 -0.24 -21.52 -38.57
C THR A 364 -0.53 -21.40 -37.07
N ALA A 365 -0.58 -20.17 -36.55
CA ALA A 365 -0.83 -19.88 -35.13
C ALA A 365 -2.24 -19.33 -34.90
N SER A 366 -3.24 -20.08 -35.34
CA SER A 366 -4.65 -19.69 -35.33
C SER A 366 -5.53 -20.62 -34.49
N PHE A 367 -6.70 -20.12 -34.09
CA PHE A 367 -7.71 -20.92 -33.41
C PHE A 367 -8.23 -22.09 -34.27
N LYS A 368 -8.22 -21.93 -35.60
CA LYS A 368 -8.60 -22.97 -36.57
C LYS A 368 -7.69 -24.19 -36.52
N VAL A 369 -6.37 -23.98 -36.38
CA VAL A 369 -5.40 -25.07 -36.15
C VAL A 369 -5.71 -25.82 -34.85
N ILE A 370 -6.02 -25.10 -33.76
CA ILE A 370 -6.45 -25.74 -32.50
C ILE A 370 -7.74 -26.54 -32.70
N ALA A 371 -8.76 -25.99 -33.38
CA ALA A 371 -10.04 -26.66 -33.63
C ALA A 371 -9.94 -27.89 -34.57
N GLN A 372 -8.90 -27.97 -35.39
CA GLN A 372 -8.58 -29.17 -36.18
C GLN A 372 -8.05 -30.31 -35.30
N HIS A 373 -7.24 -30.00 -34.28
CA HIS A 373 -6.73 -30.99 -33.31
C HIS A 373 -7.77 -31.44 -32.26
N HIS A 374 -8.88 -30.70 -32.10
CA HIS A 374 -9.99 -31.03 -31.21
C HIS A 374 -11.30 -31.28 -32.00
N PRO A 375 -11.37 -32.31 -32.86
CA PRO A 375 -12.49 -32.49 -33.78
C PRO A 375 -13.83 -32.84 -33.11
N GLN A 376 -13.78 -33.41 -31.90
CA GLN A 376 -14.95 -33.74 -31.07
C GLN A 376 -15.57 -32.52 -30.38
N ASP A 377 -14.98 -31.32 -30.55
CA ASP A 377 -15.34 -30.12 -29.80
C ASP A 377 -16.22 -29.17 -30.63
N GLU A 378 -17.44 -29.62 -30.92
CA GLU A 378 -18.41 -28.91 -31.77
C GLU A 378 -18.61 -27.45 -31.31
N ARG A 379 -18.72 -27.22 -29.99
CA ARG A 379 -18.88 -25.89 -29.40
C ARG A 379 -17.74 -24.92 -29.70
N LEU A 380 -16.51 -25.42 -29.89
CA LEU A 380 -15.39 -24.56 -30.31
C LEU A 380 -15.55 -24.14 -31.77
N ARG A 381 -16.00 -25.06 -32.64
CA ARG A 381 -16.24 -24.79 -34.06
C ARG A 381 -17.39 -23.82 -34.26
N GLU A 382 -18.50 -24.01 -33.55
CA GLU A 382 -19.64 -23.09 -33.52
C GLU A 382 -19.21 -21.66 -33.14
N GLN A 383 -18.45 -21.52 -32.04
CA GLN A 383 -17.99 -20.20 -31.56
C GLN A 383 -17.02 -19.50 -32.52
N LEU A 384 -16.21 -20.26 -33.26
CA LEU A 384 -15.30 -19.74 -34.27
C LEU A 384 -16.03 -19.32 -35.56
N LEU A 385 -17.02 -20.10 -35.97
CA LEU A 385 -17.88 -19.77 -37.11
C LEU A 385 -18.74 -18.53 -36.80
N GLU A 386 -19.27 -18.43 -35.58
CA GLU A 386 -19.92 -17.22 -35.06
C GLU A 386 -18.97 -16.01 -35.10
N LEU A 387 -17.71 -16.15 -34.66
CA LEU A 387 -16.72 -15.06 -34.69
C LEU A 387 -16.43 -14.60 -36.14
N SER A 388 -16.17 -15.54 -37.04
CA SER A 388 -15.91 -15.27 -38.46
C SER A 388 -17.08 -14.53 -39.12
N GLN A 389 -18.32 -15.02 -38.92
CA GLN A 389 -19.52 -14.35 -39.41
C GLN A 389 -19.71 -12.93 -38.85
N ARG A 390 -19.47 -12.73 -37.55
CA ARG A 390 -19.56 -11.41 -36.89
C ARG A 390 -18.51 -10.40 -37.36
N VAL A 391 -17.32 -10.87 -37.74
CA VAL A 391 -16.26 -10.02 -38.31
C VAL A 391 -16.57 -9.70 -39.77
N ALA A 392 -16.96 -10.71 -40.57
CA ALA A 392 -17.33 -10.52 -41.98
C ALA A 392 -18.57 -9.61 -42.19
N SER A 393 -19.50 -9.60 -41.23
CA SER A 393 -20.68 -8.72 -41.22
C SER A 393 -20.45 -7.35 -40.57
N ALA A 394 -19.23 -7.04 -40.14
CA ALA A 394 -18.91 -5.71 -39.65
C ALA A 394 -18.97 -4.70 -40.83
N PRO A 395 -19.79 -3.64 -40.76
CA PRO A 395 -19.76 -2.58 -41.76
C PRO A 395 -18.40 -1.90 -41.69
N LYS A 396 -17.69 -1.89 -42.82
CA LYS A 396 -16.48 -1.09 -43.01
C LYS A 396 -16.84 0.36 -42.70
N LEU A 397 -16.17 0.96 -41.71
CA LEU A 397 -16.31 2.39 -41.47
C LEU A 397 -15.79 3.12 -42.72
N PRO A 398 -16.48 4.16 -43.23
CA PRO A 398 -15.87 5.00 -44.24
C PRO A 398 -14.57 5.59 -43.66
N PRO A 399 -13.50 5.72 -44.46
CA PRO A 399 -12.26 6.31 -43.98
C PRO A 399 -12.57 7.70 -43.42
N PHE A 400 -12.06 7.99 -42.22
CA PHE A 400 -12.03 9.35 -41.71
C PHE A 400 -11.15 10.17 -42.66
N HIS A 401 -11.79 11.01 -43.48
CA HIS A 401 -11.09 12.12 -44.12
C HIS A 401 -10.72 13.12 -43.02
N GLU A 402 -9.41 13.32 -42.83
CA GLU A 402 -8.84 14.41 -42.02
C GLU A 402 -9.11 15.79 -42.65
#